data_AF-A0A7W4IH79-F1
#
_entry.id   AF-A0A7W4IH79-F1
#
_cell.length_a   1.000
_cell.length_b   1.000
_cell.length_c   1.000
_cell.angle_alpha   90.00
_cell.angle_beta   90.00
_cell.angle_gamma   90.00
#
_symmetry.space_group_name_H-M   'P 1'
#
loop_
_entity.id
_entity.type
_entity.pdbx_description
1 polymer ?
#
loop_
_entity_poly.entity_id
_entity_poly.type
_entity_poly.pdbx_seq_one_letter_code
_entity_poly.pdbx_strand_id
1 'polypeptide(L)'
;MQSGDQPRQDAHKPKVEGDTPSQLPSTEIVHTNITLANNYRLELSKTMLALSAALFAFTTSFPPALMRIDYPMILACSWVALAISTIGGLLNLYGWEKFYISYRDYHRDYGCGKAYRKWITRGRRVAHFAQMLGLIVGISVLAAFVFVNRTNVKLAEAKETKSTTDNVSVVEVLK
;
A
#
# COMPACT_ATOMS: atom_id res chain seq x y z
N MET A 1 -19.91 -52.00 39.04
CA MET A 1 -19.41 -51.34 37.80
C MET A 1 -18.88 -49.98 38.19
N GLN A 2 -17.57 -49.84 38.39
CA GLN A 2 -16.90 -48.55 38.63
C GLN A 2 -16.13 -48.19 37.35
N SER A 3 -16.56 -47.11 36.72
CA SER A 3 -15.92 -46.51 35.54
C SER A 3 -14.66 -45.78 36.02
N GLY A 4 -13.50 -46.28 35.60
CA GLY A 4 -12.21 -45.67 35.88
C GLY A 4 -11.90 -44.56 34.88
N ASP A 5 -11.94 -43.31 35.33
CA ASP A 5 -11.35 -42.17 34.63
C ASP A 5 -9.83 -42.15 34.91
N GLN A 6 -9.04 -42.43 33.88
CA GLN A 6 -7.59 -42.19 33.93
C GLN A 6 -7.31 -40.70 33.71
N PRO A 7 -6.51 -40.05 34.58
CA PRO A 7 -6.10 -38.67 34.38
C PRO A 7 -5.16 -38.56 33.18
N ARG A 8 -5.46 -37.61 32.28
CA ARG A 8 -4.59 -37.18 31.19
C ARG A 8 -3.22 -36.79 31.76
N GLN A 9 -2.17 -37.47 31.33
CA GLN A 9 -0.80 -37.03 31.50
C GLN A 9 -0.60 -35.76 30.68
N ASP A 10 -0.63 -34.62 31.37
CA ASP A 10 -0.26 -33.35 30.78
C ASP A 10 1.24 -33.37 30.47
N ALA A 11 1.52 -33.28 29.17
CA ALA A 11 2.85 -33.30 28.61
C ALA A 11 3.76 -32.29 29.32
N HIS A 12 4.81 -32.83 29.94
CA HIS A 12 5.89 -32.11 30.58
C HIS A 12 6.53 -31.13 29.58
N LYS A 13 6.17 -29.85 29.65
CA LYS A 13 6.90 -28.80 28.97
C LYS A 13 8.30 -28.72 29.60
N PRO A 14 9.38 -28.76 28.81
CA PRO A 14 10.73 -28.61 29.34
C PRO A 14 10.84 -27.27 30.08
N LYS A 15 11.26 -27.36 31.34
CA LYS A 15 11.54 -26.24 32.23
C LYS A 15 12.75 -25.52 31.64
N VAL A 16 12.53 -24.34 31.04
CA VAL A 16 13.62 -23.46 30.59
C VAL A 16 14.24 -22.86 31.85
N GLU A 17 15.23 -23.56 32.39
CA GLU A 17 15.95 -23.19 33.60
C GLU A 17 17.02 -22.14 33.22
N GLY A 18 16.60 -20.88 33.31
CA GLY A 18 17.38 -19.69 32.99
C GLY A 18 16.70 -18.46 33.59
N ASP A 19 16.34 -18.53 34.87
CA ASP A 19 15.68 -17.46 35.62
C ASP A 19 16.69 -16.36 35.99
N THR A 20 17.06 -15.53 35.02
CA THR A 20 17.29 -14.12 35.36
C THR A 20 15.92 -13.58 35.78
N PRO A 21 15.74 -13.01 36.99
CA PRO A 21 14.44 -12.51 37.43
C PRO A 21 13.92 -11.58 36.35
N SER A 22 12.80 -11.95 35.70
CA SER A 22 12.22 -11.16 34.62
C SER A 22 11.77 -9.83 35.23
N GLN A 23 12.65 -8.84 35.23
CA GLN A 23 12.29 -7.49 35.60
C GLN A 23 11.18 -7.09 34.64
N LEU A 24 9.97 -6.96 35.18
CA LEU A 24 8.84 -6.45 34.42
C LEU A 24 9.31 -5.12 33.80
N PRO A 25 9.22 -4.97 32.47
CA PRO A 25 9.69 -3.75 31.83
C PRO A 25 8.97 -2.56 32.45
N SER A 26 9.74 -1.51 32.78
CA SER A 26 9.19 -0.26 33.31
C SER A 26 8.03 0.20 32.43
N THR A 27 6.95 0.69 33.05
CA THR A 27 5.77 1.22 32.34
C THR A 27 6.17 2.26 31.30
N GLU A 28 7.21 3.05 31.58
CA GLU A 28 7.80 4.03 30.65
C GLU A 28 8.34 3.39 29.37
N ILE A 29 9.04 2.26 29.47
CA ILE A 29 9.57 1.51 28.31
C ILE A 29 8.40 0.99 27.46
N VAL A 30 7.34 0.50 28.11
CA VAL A 30 6.14 0.02 27.42
C VAL A 30 5.44 1.15 26.66
N HIS A 31 5.25 2.32 27.29
CA HIS A 31 4.66 3.49 26.64
C HIS A 31 5.49 4.01 25.46
N THR A 32 6.82 4.02 25.61
CA THR A 32 7.75 4.43 24.56
C THR A 32 7.67 3.50 23.36
N ASN A 33 7.70 2.19 23.59
CA ASN A 33 7.61 1.18 22.54
C ASN A 33 6.28 1.23 21.79
N ILE A 34 5.17 1.46 22.49
CA ILE A 34 3.84 1.61 21.87
C ILE A 34 3.81 2.85 20.97
N THR A 35 4.35 3.97 21.46
CA THR A 35 4.39 5.23 20.70
C THR A 35 5.23 5.08 19.43
N LEU A 36 6.41 4.48 19.56
CA LEU A 36 7.31 4.23 18.43
C LEU A 36 6.66 3.31 17.38
N ALA A 37 6.03 2.21 17.81
CA ALA A 37 5.34 1.30 16.91
C ALA A 37 4.16 1.96 16.17
N ASN A 38 3.44 2.86 16.84
CA ASN A 38 2.34 3.60 16.22
C ASN A 38 2.83 4.62 15.20
N ASN A 39 3.90 5.36 15.51
CA ASN A 39 4.52 6.30 14.59
C ASN A 39 5.02 5.59 13.32
N TYR A 40 5.72 4.46 13.49
CA TYR A 40 6.19 3.67 12.35
C TYR A 40 5.06 3.24 11.40
N ARG A 41 3.92 2.79 11.96
CA ARG A 41 2.75 2.38 11.16
C ARG A 41 2.10 3.54 10.41
N LEU A 42 2.06 4.72 11.02
CA LEU A 42 1.55 5.93 10.37
C LEU A 42 2.47 6.39 9.25
N GLU A 43 3.78 6.43 9.48
CA GLU A 43 4.76 6.78 8.46
C GLU A 43 4.73 5.81 7.27
N LEU A 44 4.67 4.49 7.52
CA LEU A 44 4.53 3.51 6.45
C LEU A 44 3.25 3.73 5.61
N SER A 45 2.13 4.08 6.24
CA SER A 45 0.88 4.33 5.52
C SER A 45 0.96 5.59 4.67
N LYS A 46 1.63 6.65 5.17
CA LYS A 46 1.87 7.89 4.44
C LYS A 46 2.77 7.69 3.23
N THR A 47 3.87 6.94 3.38
CA THR A 47 4.80 6.69 2.26
C THR A 47 4.13 5.87 1.16
N MET A 48 3.37 4.83 1.51
CA MET A 48 2.60 4.05 0.53
C MET A 48 1.54 4.89 -0.18
N LEU A 49 0.84 5.76 0.55
CA LEU A 49 -0.14 6.68 -0.04
C LEU A 49 0.52 7.67 -1.00
N ALA A 50 1.63 8.29 -0.57
CA ALA A 50 2.40 9.23 -1.39
C ALA A 50 2.93 8.56 -2.66
N LEU A 51 3.46 7.34 -2.55
CA LEU A 51 3.95 6.57 -3.68
C LEU A 51 2.83 6.26 -4.69
N SER A 52 1.68 5.78 -4.21
CA SER A 52 0.51 5.49 -5.05
C SER A 52 0.01 6.75 -5.79
N ALA A 53 -0.12 7.86 -5.07
CA ALA A 53 -0.55 9.14 -5.64
C ALA A 53 0.46 9.70 -6.63
N ALA A 54 1.76 9.63 -6.33
CA ALA A 54 2.83 10.08 -7.21
C ALA A 54 2.87 9.28 -8.51
N LEU A 55 2.78 7.94 -8.43
CA LEU A 55 2.73 7.08 -9.61
C LEU A 55 1.49 7.37 -10.46
N PHE A 56 0.33 7.51 -9.83
CA PHE A 56 -0.89 7.88 -10.54
C PHE A 56 -0.73 9.22 -11.27
N ALA A 57 -0.36 10.28 -10.54
CA ALA A 57 -0.18 11.62 -11.09
C ALA A 57 0.88 11.68 -12.20
N PHE A 58 1.98 10.94 -12.03
CA PHE A 58 3.03 10.83 -13.04
C PHE A 58 2.49 10.20 -14.33
N THR A 59 1.78 9.07 -14.22
CA THR A 59 1.26 8.37 -15.41
C THR A 59 0.13 9.11 -16.12
N THR A 60 -0.64 9.95 -15.42
CA THR A 60 -1.67 10.77 -16.04
C THR A 60 -1.12 12.06 -16.64
N SER A 61 -0.08 12.64 -16.04
CA SER A 61 0.52 13.91 -16.49
C SER A 61 1.47 13.73 -17.65
N PHE A 62 2.15 12.58 -17.72
CA PHE A 62 3.09 12.25 -18.78
C PHE A 62 2.58 11.04 -19.58
N PRO A 63 1.47 11.19 -20.34
CA PRO A 63 1.07 10.14 -21.26
C PRO A 63 2.22 9.93 -22.25
N PRO A 64 2.68 8.69 -22.46
CA PRO A 64 3.77 8.43 -23.38
C PRO A 64 3.35 8.90 -24.77
N ALA A 65 4.21 9.68 -25.43
CA ALA A 65 4.02 10.15 -26.80
C ALA A 65 4.15 8.96 -27.77
N LEU A 66 3.14 8.11 -27.80
CA LEU A 66 3.06 6.93 -28.66
C LEU A 66 2.35 7.31 -29.96
N MET A 67 2.90 6.91 -31.11
CA MET A 67 2.20 7.07 -32.40
C MET A 67 0.88 6.30 -32.45
N ARG A 68 0.84 5.15 -31.78
CA ARG A 68 -0.34 4.29 -31.63
C ARG A 68 -0.32 3.66 -30.25
N ILE A 69 -1.45 3.72 -29.56
CA ILE A 69 -1.64 3.09 -28.25
C ILE A 69 -2.26 1.73 -28.49
N ASP A 70 -1.48 0.67 -28.30
CA ASP A 70 -2.01 -0.68 -28.32
C ASP A 70 -2.58 -1.02 -26.93
N TYR A 71 -3.87 -1.36 -26.90
CA TYR A 71 -4.63 -1.71 -25.69
C TYR A 71 -4.75 -0.59 -24.63
N PRO A 72 -5.42 0.53 -24.94
CA PRO A 72 -5.63 1.63 -23.99
C PRO A 72 -6.35 1.20 -22.69
N MET A 73 -7.12 0.11 -22.75
CA MET A 73 -7.81 -0.45 -21.59
C MET A 73 -6.83 -0.93 -20.50
N ILE A 74 -5.63 -1.40 -20.85
CA ILE A 74 -4.63 -1.83 -19.87
C ILE A 74 -4.16 -0.63 -19.03
N LEU A 75 -3.92 0.51 -19.67
CA LEU A 75 -3.57 1.76 -19.00
C LEU A 75 -4.70 2.24 -18.07
N ALA A 76 -5.94 2.22 -18.56
CA ALA A 76 -7.11 2.57 -17.75
C ALA A 76 -7.26 1.64 -16.52
N CYS A 77 -7.06 0.32 -16.69
CA CYS A 77 -7.10 -0.63 -15.58
C CYS A 77 -5.99 -0.35 -14.55
N SER A 78 -4.78 0.01 -14.98
CA SER A 78 -3.71 0.44 -14.08
C SER A 78 -4.12 1.67 -13.26
N TRP A 79 -4.69 2.69 -13.91
CA TRP A 79 -5.16 3.90 -13.24
C TRP A 79 -6.24 3.61 -12.20
N VAL A 80 -7.22 2.76 -12.52
CA VAL A 80 -8.25 2.36 -11.55
C VAL A 80 -7.63 1.61 -10.37
N ALA A 81 -6.69 0.70 -10.61
CA ALA A 81 -6.02 -0.05 -9.53
C ALA A 81 -5.20 0.88 -8.61
N LEU A 82 -4.46 1.84 -9.17
CA LEU A 82 -3.72 2.85 -8.41
C LEU A 82 -4.67 3.79 -7.64
N ALA A 83 -5.80 4.18 -8.23
CA ALA A 83 -6.81 4.99 -7.55
C ALA A 83 -7.43 4.25 -6.35
N ILE A 84 -7.79 2.97 -6.54
CA ILE A 84 -8.26 2.10 -5.44
C ILE A 84 -7.21 2.01 -4.34
N SER A 85 -5.93 1.89 -4.71
CA SER A 85 -4.83 1.88 -3.74
C SER A 85 -4.78 3.15 -2.91
N THR A 86 -4.83 4.31 -3.56
CA THR A 86 -4.84 5.63 -2.91
C THR A 86 -6.03 5.79 -1.96
N ILE A 87 -7.24 5.41 -2.40
CA ILE A 87 -8.44 5.43 -1.55
C ILE A 87 -8.29 4.48 -0.36
N GLY A 88 -7.76 3.28 -0.57
CA GLY A 88 -7.45 2.33 0.51
C GLY A 88 -6.49 2.91 1.55
N GLY A 89 -5.47 3.64 1.11
CA GLY A 89 -4.53 4.35 1.99
C GLY A 89 -5.21 5.44 2.83
N LEU A 90 -6.07 6.26 2.21
CA LEU A 90 -6.84 7.29 2.91
C LEU A 90 -7.79 6.69 3.95
N LEU A 91 -8.53 5.64 3.59
CA LEU A 91 -9.44 4.94 4.51
C LEU A 91 -8.69 4.28 5.67
N ASN A 92 -7.50 3.73 5.43
CA ASN A 92 -6.66 3.17 6.48
C ASN A 92 -6.18 4.26 7.46
N LEU A 93 -5.78 5.43 6.96
CA LEU A 93 -5.38 6.57 7.78
C LEU A 93 -6.56 7.10 8.62
N TYR A 94 -7.72 7.30 7.99
CA TYR A 94 -8.95 7.70 8.67
C TYR A 94 -9.39 6.67 9.74
N GLY A 95 -9.26 5.38 9.43
CA GLY A 95 -9.57 4.31 10.38
C GLY A 95 -8.69 4.38 11.63
N TRP A 96 -7.42 4.76 11.50
CA TRP A 96 -6.53 4.97 12.66
C TRP A 96 -6.98 6.14 13.54
N GLU A 97 -7.36 7.26 12.94
CA GLU A 97 -7.90 8.41 13.69
C GLU A 97 -9.12 8.00 14.52
N LYS A 98 -10.08 7.30 13.90
CA LYS A 98 -11.28 6.79 14.60
C LYS A 98 -10.95 5.75 15.66
N PHE A 99 -9.90 4.95 15.46
CA PHE A 99 -9.43 4.01 16.45
C PHE A 99 -8.92 4.73 17.71
N TYR A 100 -8.13 5.79 17.58
CA TYR A 100 -7.65 6.56 18.73
C TYR A 100 -8.76 7.32 19.46
N ILE A 101 -9.66 7.95 18.70
CA ILE A 101 -10.83 8.64 19.27
C ILE A 101 -11.66 7.66 20.13
N SER A 102 -11.80 6.40 19.69
CA SER A 102 -12.55 5.40 20.45
C SER A 102 -11.98 5.10 21.86
N TYR A 103 -10.68 5.27 22.09
CA TYR A 103 -10.12 5.08 23.44
C TYR A 103 -10.48 6.22 24.38
N ARG A 104 -10.54 7.45 23.86
CA ARG A 104 -10.96 8.63 24.62
C ARG A 104 -12.45 8.54 24.96
N ASP A 105 -13.26 8.26 23.96
CA ASP A 105 -14.72 8.35 24.09
C ASP A 105 -15.29 7.19 24.93
N TYR A 106 -14.70 5.99 24.86
CA TYR A 106 -15.14 4.81 25.61
C TYR A 106 -14.25 4.47 26.83
N HIS A 107 -13.65 5.47 27.48
CA HIS A 107 -12.80 5.21 28.66
C HIS A 107 -13.59 4.65 29.86
N ARG A 108 -14.89 4.97 29.98
CA ARG A 108 -15.77 4.48 31.07
C ARG A 108 -16.54 3.21 30.72
N ASP A 109 -16.88 3.02 29.44
CA ASP A 109 -17.67 1.86 28.96
C ASP A 109 -16.81 0.93 28.11
N TYR A 110 -16.19 -0.04 28.78
CA TYR A 110 -15.28 -0.99 28.14
C TYR A 110 -15.98 -1.92 27.15
N GLY A 111 -17.26 -2.26 27.40
CA GLY A 111 -18.03 -3.20 26.59
C GLY A 111 -18.32 -2.64 25.20
N CYS A 112 -18.93 -1.45 25.16
CA CYS A 112 -19.25 -0.76 23.91
C CYS A 112 -17.98 -0.41 23.11
N GLY A 113 -16.93 0.05 23.79
CA GLY A 113 -15.66 0.38 23.15
C GLY A 113 -14.99 -0.81 22.47
N LYS A 114 -15.09 -2.02 23.05
CA LYS A 114 -14.53 -3.24 22.45
C LYS A 114 -15.23 -3.63 21.15
N ALA A 115 -16.56 -3.55 21.11
CA ALA A 115 -17.33 -3.86 19.91
C ALA A 115 -17.02 -2.89 18.76
N TYR A 116 -16.99 -1.58 19.06
CA TYR A 116 -16.69 -0.54 18.08
C TYR A 116 -15.27 -0.68 17.50
N ARG A 117 -14.26 -0.92 18.36
CA ARG A 117 -12.87 -1.17 17.91
C ARG A 117 -12.73 -2.40 17.02
N LYS A 118 -13.53 -3.46 17.25
CA LYS A 118 -13.54 -4.66 16.39
C LYS A 118 -14.01 -4.33 14.97
N TRP A 119 -15.04 -3.51 14.84
CA TRP A 119 -15.55 -3.07 13.54
C TRP A 119 -14.52 -2.19 12.81
N ILE A 120 -13.95 -1.20 13.49
CA ILE A 120 -12.88 -0.36 12.93
C ILE A 120 -11.68 -1.21 12.48
N THR A 121 -11.26 -2.18 13.28
CA THR A 121 -10.13 -3.06 12.95
C THR A 121 -10.39 -3.87 11.68
N ARG A 122 -11.63 -4.34 11.47
CA ARG A 122 -12.02 -5.03 10.24
C ARG A 122 -11.96 -4.09 9.04
N GLY A 123 -12.56 -2.91 9.14
CA GLY A 123 -12.53 -1.91 8.06
C GLY A 123 -11.10 -1.53 7.67
N ARG A 124 -10.22 -1.31 8.65
CA ARG A 124 -8.81 -1.02 8.42
C ARG A 124 -8.04 -2.14 7.73
N ARG A 125 -8.28 -3.40 8.11
CA ARG A 125 -7.66 -4.55 7.44
C ARG A 125 -8.08 -4.65 5.98
N VAL A 126 -9.36 -4.42 5.68
CA VAL A 126 -9.87 -4.39 4.32
C VAL A 126 -9.25 -3.23 3.53
N ALA A 127 -9.20 -2.03 4.11
CA ALA A 127 -8.60 -0.85 3.47
C ALA A 127 -7.10 -1.06 3.17
N HIS A 128 -6.34 -1.60 4.12
CA HIS A 128 -4.93 -1.93 3.93
C HIS A 128 -4.73 -3.01 2.86
N PHE A 129 -5.58 -4.04 2.83
CA PHE A 129 -5.52 -5.07 1.81
C PHE A 129 -5.83 -4.51 0.42
N ALA A 130 -6.85 -3.67 0.31
CA ALA A 130 -7.19 -2.96 -0.94
C ALA A 130 -6.04 -2.04 -1.39
N GLN A 131 -5.39 -1.33 -0.46
CA GLN A 131 -4.21 -0.51 -0.73
C GLN A 131 -3.07 -1.34 -1.33
N MET A 132 -2.66 -2.40 -0.65
CA MET A 132 -1.55 -3.26 -1.09
C MET A 132 -1.86 -3.93 -2.42
N LEU A 133 -3.06 -4.50 -2.57
CA LEU A 133 -3.45 -5.20 -3.79
C LEU A 133 -3.58 -4.22 -4.97
N GLY A 134 -4.21 -3.06 -4.78
CA GLY A 134 -4.32 -2.03 -5.80
C GLY A 134 -2.96 -1.52 -6.26
N LEU A 135 -2.01 -1.34 -5.34
CA LEU A 135 -0.66 -0.88 -5.67
C LEU A 135 0.10 -1.92 -6.48
N ILE A 136 0.13 -3.17 -6.01
CA ILE A 136 0.84 -4.27 -6.69
C ILE A 136 0.25 -4.50 -8.08
N VAL A 137 -1.08 -4.60 -8.18
CA VAL A 137 -1.77 -4.79 -9.47
C VAL A 137 -1.56 -3.58 -10.38
N GLY A 138 -1.71 -2.37 -9.87
CA GLY A 138 -1.52 -1.13 -10.64
C GLY A 138 -0.11 -1.04 -11.25
N ILE A 139 0.93 -1.23 -10.43
CA ILE A 139 2.32 -1.22 -10.91
C ILE A 139 2.57 -2.34 -11.94
N SER A 140 2.05 -3.54 -11.68
CA SER A 140 2.26 -4.69 -12.58
C SER A 140 1.58 -4.48 -13.94
N VAL A 141 0.34 -3.98 -13.95
CA VAL A 141 -0.42 -3.67 -15.17
C VAL A 141 0.21 -2.52 -15.93
N LEU A 142 0.69 -1.49 -15.23
CA LEU A 142 1.44 -0.39 -15.84
C LEU A 142 2.74 -0.88 -16.50
N ALA A 143 3.51 -1.72 -15.81
CA ALA A 143 4.73 -2.30 -16.35
C ALA A 143 4.46 -3.15 -17.59
N ALA A 144 3.38 -3.94 -17.59
CA ALA A 144 2.94 -4.70 -18.76
C ALA A 144 2.55 -3.78 -19.93
N PHE A 145 1.83 -2.69 -19.67
CA PHE A 145 1.49 -1.69 -20.69
C PHE A 145 2.74 -1.10 -21.35
N VAL A 146 3.73 -0.68 -20.54
CA VAL A 146 5.02 -0.16 -21.02
C VAL A 146 5.76 -1.21 -21.83
N PHE A 147 5.78 -2.46 -21.36
CA PHE A 147 6.46 -3.55 -22.06
C PHE A 147 5.84 -3.83 -23.44
N VAL A 148 4.52 -3.84 -23.55
CA VAL A 148 3.80 -4.05 -24.82
C VAL A 148 4.01 -2.89 -25.78
N ASN A 149 4.03 -1.65 -25.29
CA ASN A 149 4.12 -0.45 -26.14
C ASN A 149 5.57 0.00 -26.44
N ARG A 150 6.59 -0.68 -25.90
CA ARG A 150 8.00 -0.27 -26.06
C ARG A 150 8.48 -0.21 -27.51
N THR A 151 7.89 -1.00 -28.41
CA THR A 151 8.26 -1.03 -29.84
C THR A 151 7.76 0.21 -30.59
N ASN A 152 6.70 0.86 -30.09
CA ASN A 152 6.06 1.99 -30.75
C ASN A 152 6.72 3.34 -30.42
N VAL A 153 7.67 3.36 -29.48
CA VAL A 153 8.39 4.57 -29.03
C VAL A 153 9.42 5.03 -30.07
N LYS A 154 10.16 4.11 -30.71
CA LYS A 154 11.28 4.44 -31.62
C LYS A 154 10.87 5.03 -32.97
N LEU A 155 9.60 4.88 -33.36
CA LEU A 155 9.10 5.40 -34.64
C LEU A 155 8.84 6.91 -34.60
N ALA A 156 8.59 7.48 -33.41
CA ALA A 156 8.33 8.92 -33.26
C ALA A 156 9.60 9.76 -33.51
N GLU A 157 10.72 9.38 -32.90
CA GLU A 157 12.01 10.10 -33.02
C GLU A 157 12.55 10.11 -34.47
N ALA A 158 12.34 9.01 -35.21
CA ALA A 158 12.77 8.90 -36.61
C ALA A 158 11.97 9.83 -37.56
N LYS A 159 10.72 10.17 -37.20
CA LYS A 159 9.88 11.05 -38.01
C LYS A 159 10.25 12.52 -37.81
N GLU A 160 10.62 12.89 -36.59
CA GLU A 160 11.02 14.25 -36.22
C GLU A 160 12.38 14.64 -36.81
N THR A 161 13.33 13.69 -36.80
CA THR A 161 14.62 13.87 -37.48
C THR A 161 14.44 14.07 -38.99
N LYS A 162 13.61 13.25 -39.65
CA LYS A 162 13.39 13.37 -41.09
C LYS A 162 12.73 14.71 -41.48
N SER A 163 11.72 15.16 -40.73
CA SER A 163 11.08 16.45 -40.99
C SER A 163 12.03 17.64 -40.80
N THR A 164 12.97 17.54 -39.86
CA THR A 164 13.94 18.61 -39.61
C THR A 164 14.97 18.69 -40.75
N THR A 165 15.47 17.55 -41.23
CA THR A 165 16.42 17.51 -42.36
C THR A 165 15.80 18.05 -43.65
N ASP A 166 14.54 17.71 -43.93
CA ASP A 166 13.84 18.21 -45.13
C ASP A 166 13.67 19.73 -45.07
N ASN A 167 13.27 20.28 -43.91
CA ASN A 167 13.13 21.74 -43.75
C ASN A 167 14.47 22.49 -43.86
N VAL A 168 15.57 21.93 -43.34
CA VAL A 168 16.91 22.55 -43.48
C VAL A 168 17.34 22.57 -44.95
N SER A 169 17.08 21.51 -45.71
CA SER A 169 17.41 21.46 -47.14
C SER A 169 16.62 22.49 -47.97
N VAL A 170 15.35 22.74 -47.65
CA VAL A 170 14.55 23.78 -48.33
C VAL A 170 15.10 25.18 -48.05
N VAL A 171 15.59 25.44 -46.83
CA VAL A 171 16.18 26.74 -46.47
C VAL A 171 17.54 26.96 -47.13
N GLU A 172 18.35 25.92 -47.32
CA GLU A 172 19.63 26.02 -48.07
C GLU A 172 19.42 26.28 -49.56
N VAL A 173 18.41 25.68 -50.19
CA VAL A 173 18.12 25.88 -51.63
C VAL A 173 17.59 27.29 -51.93
N LEU A 174 17.06 28.01 -50.92
CA LEU A 174 16.50 29.35 -51.07
C LEU A 174 17.51 30.50 -50.79
N LYS A 175 18.77 30.19 -50.49
CA LYS A 175 19.84 31.19 -50.31
C LYS A 175 20.77 31.21 -51.53
#